data_AF-A0A377Q825-F1
#
_entry.id   AF-A0A377Q825-F1
#
_cell.length_a   1.000
_cell.length_b   1.000
_cell.length_c   1.000
_cell.angle_alpha   90.00
_cell.angle_beta   90.00
_cell.angle_gamma   90.00
#
_symmetry.space_group_name_H-M   'P 1'
#
loop_
_entity.id
_entity.type
_entity.pdbx_description
1 polymer ?
#
loop_
_entity_poly.entity_id
_entity_poly.type
_entity_poly.pdbx_seq_one_letter_code
_entity_poly.pdbx_strand_id
1 'polypeptide(L)'
;MGIIQEEGGEVTAMERWLDEESDIRKNGAVIAEVLAFIASHDAFSVISPERILGCPHEEGSDYPAGEKCPKCDYWANRDRFTGKLLA
;
A
#
# COMPACT_ATOMS: atom_id res chain seq x y z
N MET A 1 5.07 2.86 0.53
CA MET A 1 5.20 3.93 -0.46
C MET A 1 6.36 3.64 -1.37
N GLY A 2 6.17 3.64 -2.69
CA GLY A 2 7.22 3.41 -3.67
C GLY A 2 7.57 4.69 -4.44
N ILE A 3 8.83 4.85 -4.81
CA ILE A 3 9.34 5.95 -5.64
C ILE A 3 9.78 5.42 -7.00
N ILE A 4 9.25 6.02 -8.06
CA ILE A 4 9.63 5.77 -9.44
C ILE A 4 10.27 7.07 -9.95
N GLN A 5 11.54 7.02 -10.36
CA GLN A 5 12.29 8.22 -10.75
C GLN A 5 12.13 8.59 -12.23
N GLU A 6 11.78 7.62 -13.07
CA GLU A 6 11.68 7.79 -14.51
C GLU A 6 10.35 7.20 -15.00
N GLU A 7 9.74 7.83 -16.00
CA GLU A 7 8.47 7.37 -16.57
C GLU A 7 8.60 5.94 -17.11
N GLY A 8 7.71 5.04 -16.66
CA GLY A 8 7.78 3.61 -17.00
C GLY A 8 8.92 2.84 -16.32
N GLY A 9 9.66 3.48 -15.41
CA GLY A 9 10.71 2.85 -14.63
C GLY A 9 10.18 1.98 -13.49
N GLU A 10 11.10 1.25 -12.88
CA GLU A 10 10.84 0.42 -11.71
C GLU A 10 10.80 1.22 -10.41
N VAL A 11 10.31 0.59 -9.34
CA VAL A 11 10.38 1.17 -7.99
C VAL A 11 11.82 1.16 -7.51
N THR A 12 12.39 2.34 -7.26
CA THR A 12 13.79 2.55 -6.86
C THR A 12 13.97 2.67 -5.35
N ALA A 13 12.94 3.11 -4.63
CA ALA A 13 12.92 3.18 -3.18
C ALA A 13 11.53 2.79 -2.67
N MET A 14 11.49 2.12 -1.52
CA MET A 14 10.23 1.72 -0.90
C MET A 14 10.33 1.75 0.62
N GLU A 15 9.33 2.39 1.25
CA GLU A 15 9.18 2.42 2.72
C GLU A 15 7.79 1.89 3.12
N ARG A 16 7.69 1.22 4.27
CA ARG A 16 6.43 0.65 4.77
C ARG A 16 6.20 1.09 6.21
N TRP A 17 5.04 1.69 6.45
CA TRP A 17 4.54 1.98 7.80
C TRP A 17 3.40 1.02 8.12
N LEU A 18 3.47 0.40 9.29
CA LEU A 18 2.52 -0.60 9.75
C LEU A 18 2.04 -0.23 11.14
N ASP A 19 0.75 -0.44 11.39
CA ASP A 19 0.12 -0.35 12.70
C ASP A 19 -0.87 -1.52 12.78
N GLU A 20 -0.68 -2.38 13.78
CA GLU A 20 -1.49 -3.59 13.94
C GLU A 20 -2.81 -3.34 14.66
N GLU A 21 -2.91 -2.23 15.40
CA GLU A 21 -4.02 -1.98 16.33
C GLU A 21 -4.93 -0.84 15.86
N SER A 22 -4.41 0.09 15.05
CA SER A 22 -5.09 1.33 14.73
C SER A 22 -5.12 1.66 13.22
N ASP A 23 -6.01 2.59 12.84
CA ASP A 23 -6.05 3.11 11.47
C ASP A 23 -4.89 4.11 11.28
N ILE A 24 -3.75 3.59 10.80
CA ILE A 24 -2.50 4.33 10.61
C ILE A 24 -2.65 5.62 9.78
N ARG A 25 -3.68 5.70 8.93
CA ARG A 25 -3.97 6.88 8.09
C ARG A 25 -4.39 8.09 8.91
N LYS A 26 -4.69 7.91 10.19
CA LYS A 26 -5.04 8.98 11.15
C LYS A 26 -3.86 9.37 12.05
N ASN A 27 -2.73 8.67 11.94
CA ASN A 27 -1.55 8.92 12.76
C ASN A 27 -0.73 10.08 12.15
N GLY A 28 -0.79 11.24 12.80
CA GLY A 28 -0.08 12.45 12.33
C GLY A 28 1.44 12.29 12.26
N ALA A 29 2.04 11.49 13.13
CA ALA A 29 3.48 11.24 13.10
C ALA A 29 3.87 10.42 11.86
N VAL A 30 3.12 9.36 11.57
CA VAL A 30 3.33 8.55 10.35
C VAL A 30 3.11 9.37 9.09
N ILE A 31 2.08 10.23 9.06
CA ILE A 31 1.85 11.13 7.92
C ILE A 31 3.06 12.05 7.72
N ALA A 32 3.65 12.58 8.79
CA ALA A 32 4.85 13.42 8.69
C ALA A 32 6.05 12.65 8.12
N GLU A 33 6.26 11.40 8.53
CA GLU A 33 7.32 10.53 7.98
C GLU A 33 7.10 10.22 6.50
N VAL A 34 5.87 9.92 6.10
CA VAL A 34 5.49 9.70 4.69
C VAL A 34 5.83 10.93 3.86
N LEU A 35 5.46 12.13 4.31
CA LEU A 35 5.76 13.37 3.61
C LEU A 35 7.28 13.65 3.54
N ALA A 36 8.01 13.38 4.61
CA ALA A 36 9.46 13.52 4.63
C ALA A 36 10.14 12.56 3.64
N PHE A 37 9.67 11.31 3.55
CA PHE A 37 10.17 10.33 2.59
C PHE A 37 9.95 10.80 1.15
N ILE A 38 8.74 11.24 0.79
CA ILE A 38 8.44 11.81 -0.54
C ILE A 38 9.38 12.98 -0.86
N ALA A 39 9.53 13.92 0.09
CA ALA A 39 10.35 15.11 -0.09
C ALA A 39 11.84 14.78 -0.28
N SER A 40 12.37 13.80 0.45
CA SER A 40 13.77 13.37 0.33
C SER A 40 14.14 12.76 -1.03
N HIS A 41 13.13 12.42 -1.83
CA HIS A 41 13.28 11.83 -3.15
C HIS A 41 12.89 12.79 -4.29
N ASP A 42 12.66 14.07 -3.99
CA ASP A 42 12.32 15.12 -4.96
C ASP A 42 11.16 14.72 -5.91
N ALA A 43 10.18 13.99 -5.38
CA ALA A 43 9.09 13.45 -6.18
C ALA A 43 8.26 14.57 -6.83
N PHE A 44 8.19 14.58 -8.16
CA PHE A 44 7.46 15.58 -8.92
C PHE A 44 5.93 15.46 -8.77
N SER A 45 5.42 14.24 -8.59
CA SER A 45 4.00 13.97 -8.45
C SER A 45 3.76 12.79 -7.51
N VAL A 46 2.56 12.74 -6.93
CA VAL A 46 2.15 11.69 -6.00
C VAL A 46 0.78 11.18 -6.41
N ILE A 47 0.62 9.86 -6.44
CA ILE A 47 -0.67 9.21 -6.61
C ILE A 47 -1.00 8.48 -5.31
N SER A 48 -2.14 8.81 -4.72
CA SER A 48 -2.68 8.14 -3.54
C SER A 48 -4.18 7.90 -3.74
N PRO A 49 -4.62 6.63 -3.83
CA PRO A 49 -6.03 6.30 -3.94
C PRO A 49 -6.81 6.76 -2.69
N GLU A 50 -8.02 7.27 -2.87
CA GLU A 50 -8.89 7.67 -1.76
C GLU A 50 -9.35 6.49 -0.88
N ARG A 51 -9.32 5.29 -1.45
CA ARG A 51 -9.81 4.05 -0.80
C ARG A 51 -8.66 3.10 -0.48
N ILE A 52 -8.89 2.26 0.52
CA ILE A 52 -8.02 1.12 0.83
C ILE A 52 -8.09 0.13 -0.33
N LEU A 53 -6.94 -0.31 -0.84
CA LEU A 53 -6.81 -1.26 -1.96
C LEU A 53 -6.42 -2.67 -1.52
N GLY A 54 -6.29 -2.97 -0.23
CA GLY A 54 -5.90 -4.30 0.21
C GLY A 54 -5.88 -4.45 1.72
N CYS A 55 -5.57 -5.66 2.16
CA CYS A 55 -5.22 -5.93 3.56
C CYS A 55 -3.76 -5.55 3.82
N PRO A 56 -3.37 -5.33 5.08
CA PRO A 56 -1.96 -5.10 5.45
C PRO A 56 -1.06 -6.33 5.24
N HIS A 57 -1.64 -7.54 5.04
CA HIS A 57 -0.87 -8.77 4.84
C HIS A 57 -0.34 -8.87 3.40
N GLU A 58 0.95 -9.19 3.26
CA GLU A 58 1.69 -9.19 2.00
C GLU A 58 1.82 -10.61 1.41
N GLU A 59 1.42 -10.76 0.16
CA GLU A 59 1.59 -11.97 -0.63
C GLU A 59 3.09 -12.31 -0.81
N GLY A 60 3.46 -13.58 -0.63
CA GLY A 60 4.85 -14.04 -0.66
C GLY A 60 5.61 -13.84 0.65
N SER A 61 5.07 -13.05 1.59
CA SER A 61 5.62 -12.86 2.95
C SER A 61 4.71 -13.51 4.01
N ASP A 62 3.46 -13.05 4.10
CA ASP A 62 2.48 -13.52 5.10
C ASP A 62 1.70 -14.77 4.67
N TYR A 63 1.60 -15.00 3.36
CA TYR A 63 0.92 -16.14 2.76
C TYR A 63 1.51 -16.45 1.37
N PRO A 64 1.33 -17.66 0.81
CA PRO A 64 1.95 -18.03 -0.46
C PRO A 64 1.53 -17.14 -1.63
N ALA A 65 2.43 -16.97 -2.60
CA ALA A 65 2.12 -16.24 -3.83
C ALA A 65 0.99 -16.93 -4.62
N GLY A 66 0.07 -16.15 -5.15
CA GLY A 66 -1.13 -16.57 -5.86
C GLY A 66 -2.32 -16.92 -4.96
N GLU A 67 -2.12 -17.00 -3.64
CA GLU A 67 -3.17 -17.41 -2.70
C GLU A 67 -3.97 -16.23 -2.16
N LYS A 68 -5.14 -16.53 -1.56
CA LYS A 68 -5.94 -15.54 -0.84
C LYS A 68 -5.37 -15.34 0.57
N CYS A 69 -5.35 -14.10 1.05
CA CYS A 69 -4.98 -13.82 2.43
C CYS A 69 -5.93 -14.57 3.39
N PRO A 70 -5.41 -15.46 4.26
CA PRO A 70 -6.25 -16.28 5.15
C PRO A 70 -6.83 -15.51 6.33
N LYS A 71 -6.37 -14.27 6.55
CA LYS A 71 -6.77 -13.40 7.67
C LYS A 71 -7.79 -12.33 7.25
N CYS A 72 -8.11 -12.21 5.96
CA CYS A 72 -8.87 -11.07 5.44
C CYS A 72 -9.94 -11.48 4.42
N ASP A 73 -11.04 -12.03 4.93
CA ASP A 73 -12.19 -12.48 4.12
C ASP A 73 -12.78 -11.37 3.24
N TYR A 74 -12.74 -10.12 3.71
CA TYR A 74 -13.25 -8.99 2.93
C TYR A 74 -12.55 -8.85 1.58
N TRP A 75 -11.23 -9.01 1.53
CA TRP A 75 -10.43 -8.83 0.32
C TRP A 75 -10.26 -10.12 -0.49
N ALA A 76 -10.50 -11.29 0.12
CA ALA A 76 -10.29 -12.60 -0.50
C ALA A 76 -11.02 -12.80 -1.85
N ASN A 77 -12.17 -12.16 -2.06
CA ASN A 77 -12.98 -12.29 -3.28
C ASN A 77 -13.33 -10.94 -3.90
N ARG A 78 -12.48 -9.92 -3.73
CA ARG A 78 -12.73 -8.56 -4.25
C ARG A 78 -11.61 -8.12 -5.16
N ASP A 79 -11.99 -7.53 -6.29
CA ASP A 79 -11.05 -6.78 -7.11
C ASP A 79 -10.57 -5.54 -6.35
N ARG A 80 -9.26 -5.39 -6.19
CA ARG A 80 -8.66 -4.33 -5.37
C ARG A 80 -8.96 -2.92 -5.88
N PHE A 81 -9.03 -2.75 -7.19
CA PHE A 81 -9.16 -1.43 -7.82
C PHE A 81 -10.62 -0.98 -7.94
N THR A 82 -11.52 -1.86 -8.34
CA THR A 82 -12.95 -1.60 -8.55
C THR A 82 -13.81 -1.89 -7.32
N GLY A 83 -13.34 -2.75 -6.41
CA GLY A 83 -14.07 -3.16 -5.20
C GLY A 83 -15.21 -4.16 -5.44
N LYS A 84 -15.42 -4.56 -6.69
CA LYS A 84 -16.44 -5.54 -7.06
C LYS A 84 -16.03 -6.93 -6.60
N LEU A 85 -17.03 -7.77 -6.30
CA LEU A 85 -16.78 -9.19 -6.06
C LEU A 85 -16.32 -9.85 -7.35
N LEU A 86 -15.32 -10.71 -7.23
CA LEU A 86 -14.88 -11.59 -8.32
C LEU A 86 -15.93 -12.68 -8.49
N ALA A 87 -16.43 -12.85 -9.72
CA ALA A 87 -17.43 -13.85 -10.07
C ALA A 87 -16.86 -15.26 -10.12
#